data_AF-A0A2S2P0Z0-F1
#
_entry.id   AF-A0A2S2P0Z0-F1
#
_cell.length_a   1.000
_cell.length_b   1.000
_cell.length_c   1.000
_cell.angle_alpha   90.00
_cell.angle_beta   90.00
_cell.angle_gamma   90.00
#
_symmetry.space_group_name_H-M   'P 1'
#
loop_
_entity.id
_entity.type
_entity.pdbx_description
1 polymer ?
#
loop_
_entity_poly.entity_id
_entity_poly.type
_entity_poly.pdbx_seq_one_letter_code
_entity_poly.pdbx_strand_id
1 'polypeptide(L)'
;KLNDFDLVKSLPLDYMHLVCLGVMKKLLLLWKSGPLKTRLPSKDIKSLSKSLLALNTDISSDFVRKSRSLLEVGRWKAVELRFFLLYSGPVVLKSKLNNECYSHFMSLSIAMIILLSPNHKSLVNYARHLLDYFVKQF
;
A
#
# COMPACT_ATOMS: atom_id res chain seq x y z
N LYS A 1 23.71 21.60 22.28
CA LYS A 1 22.51 21.67 21.41
C LYS A 1 23.01 21.93 19.99
N LEU A 2 22.64 21.12 19.01
CA LEU A 2 22.92 21.44 17.60
C LEU A 2 22.01 22.61 17.24
N ASN A 3 22.57 23.79 16.95
CA ASN A 3 21.81 25.02 16.85
C ASN A 3 21.13 25.23 15.47
N ASP A 4 21.37 24.34 14.50
CA ASP A 4 20.82 24.43 13.13
C ASP A 4 20.28 23.08 12.58
N PHE A 5 19.91 22.14 13.46
CA PHE A 5 19.34 20.86 13.03
C PHE A 5 17.82 20.97 12.85
N ASP A 6 17.38 21.20 11.62
CA ASP A 6 15.96 21.16 11.25
C ASP A 6 15.55 19.70 11.02
N LEU A 7 14.86 19.09 11.99
CA LEU A 7 14.43 17.69 11.91
C LEU A 7 13.67 17.33 10.62
N VAL A 8 12.94 18.29 10.03
CA VAL A 8 12.12 18.04 8.84
C VAL A 8 12.97 18.03 7.58
N LYS A 9 13.98 18.89 7.49
CA LYS A 9 14.88 18.99 6.34
C LYS A 9 16.10 18.09 6.44
N SER A 10 16.54 17.78 7.66
CA SER A 10 17.78 17.07 7.94
C SER A 10 17.60 15.56 8.08
N LEU A 11 16.37 15.05 8.16
CA LEU A 11 16.09 13.61 8.15
C LEU A 11 15.66 13.14 6.76
N PRO A 12 16.32 12.11 6.19
CA PRO A 12 15.90 11.56 4.92
C PRO A 12 14.50 10.94 5.05
N LEU A 13 13.59 11.37 4.20
CA LEU A 13 12.25 10.79 4.07
C LEU A 13 12.36 9.38 3.48
N ASP A 14 12.14 8.38 4.32
CA ASP A 14 12.29 6.98 3.93
C ASP A 14 10.95 6.35 3.47
N TYR A 15 10.99 5.72 2.30
CA TYR A 15 9.85 5.06 1.65
C TYR A 15 9.20 4.00 2.57
N MET A 16 10.01 3.24 3.31
CA MET A 16 9.50 2.16 4.18
C MET A 16 8.58 2.73 5.26
N HIS A 17 8.96 3.84 5.88
CA HIS A 17 8.20 4.45 6.97
C HIS A 17 7.01 5.26 6.45
N LEU A 18 7.22 6.09 5.42
CA LEU A 18 6.19 7.01 4.95
C LEU A 18 5.10 6.28 4.16
N VAL A 19 5.49 5.44 3.20
CA VAL A 19 4.55 4.83 2.27
C VAL A 19 4.06 3.48 2.82
N CYS A 20 4.96 2.55 3.14
CA CYS A 20 4.54 1.22 3.57
C CYS A 20 3.88 1.27 4.97
N LEU A 21 4.61 1.70 6.00
CA LEU A 21 4.11 1.73 7.38
C LEU A 21 3.12 2.87 7.65
N GLY A 22 3.22 3.97 6.91
CA GLY A 22 2.31 5.10 6.98
C GLY A 22 1.07 4.91 6.11
N VAL A 23 1.17 5.28 4.83
CA VAL A 23 0.01 5.37 3.93
C VAL A 23 -0.66 4.01 3.69
N MET A 24 0.08 2.98 3.28
CA MET A 24 -0.49 1.68 2.93
C MET A 24 -1.13 1.00 4.16
N LYS A 25 -0.46 1.04 5.31
CA LYS A 25 -1.04 0.51 6.55
C LYS A 25 -2.32 1.25 6.93
N LYS A 26 -2.34 2.59 6.79
CA LYS A 26 -3.53 3.41 7.06
C LYS A 26 -4.69 3.03 6.14
N LEU A 27 -4.47 2.86 4.84
CA LEU A 27 -5.50 2.42 3.89
C LEU A 27 -6.12 1.08 4.29
N LEU A 28 -5.30 0.07 4.63
CA LEU A 28 -5.81 -1.23 5.04
C LEU A 28 -6.63 -1.16 6.34
N LEU A 29 -6.21 -0.32 7.29
CA LEU A 29 -6.95 -0.10 8.53
C LEU A 29 -8.28 0.63 8.29
N LEU A 30 -8.32 1.57 7.35
CA LEU A 30 -9.57 2.24 6.93
C LEU A 30 -10.56 1.26 6.33
N TRP A 31 -10.10 0.34 5.46
CA TRP A 31 -10.97 -0.68 4.89
C TRP A 31 -11.37 -1.76 5.89
N LYS A 32 -10.52 -2.06 6.89
CA LYS A 32 -10.83 -3.06 7.92
C LYS A 32 -11.79 -2.54 9.00
N SER A 33 -11.56 -1.33 9.51
CA SER A 33 -12.20 -0.81 10.72
C SER A 33 -12.55 0.68 10.66
N GLY A 34 -12.40 1.33 9.50
CA GLY A 34 -12.74 2.73 9.31
C GLY A 34 -14.25 3.01 9.19
N PRO A 35 -14.62 4.19 8.68
CA PRO A 35 -16.02 4.60 8.48
C PRO A 35 -16.77 3.65 7.54
N LEU A 36 -18.09 3.52 7.74
CA LEU A 36 -18.96 2.63 6.95
C LEU A 36 -18.85 2.85 5.43
N LYS A 37 -18.63 4.10 4.99
CA LYS A 37 -18.50 4.45 3.57
C LYS A 37 -17.34 3.73 2.87
N THR A 38 -16.24 3.49 3.58
CA THR A 38 -15.02 2.88 3.02
C THR A 38 -14.73 1.49 3.59
N ARG A 39 -15.42 1.10 4.66
CA ARG A 39 -15.18 -0.15 5.38
C ARG A 39 -15.75 -1.34 4.61
N LEU A 40 -14.93 -2.37 4.47
CA LEU A 40 -15.33 -3.65 3.90
C LEU A 40 -16.14 -4.47 4.91
N PRO A 41 -17.18 -5.19 4.45
CA PRO A 41 -17.86 -6.18 5.28
C PRO A 41 -16.89 -7.26 5.80
N SER A 42 -17.15 -7.80 6.99
CA SER A 42 -16.27 -8.83 7.57
C SER A 42 -16.15 -10.08 6.70
N LYS A 43 -17.19 -10.40 5.91
CA LYS A 43 -17.15 -11.49 4.92
C LYS A 43 -16.09 -11.24 3.85
N ASP A 44 -15.96 -10.01 3.35
CA ASP A 44 -14.97 -9.65 2.34
C ASP A 44 -13.57 -9.59 2.91
N ILE A 45 -13.39 -9.13 4.15
CA ILE A 45 -12.10 -9.20 4.85
C ILE A 45 -11.64 -10.67 4.99
N LYS A 46 -12.55 -11.58 5.36
CA LYS A 46 -12.25 -13.03 5.44
C LYS A 46 -11.93 -13.61 4.06
N SER A 47 -12.68 -13.22 3.03
CA SER A 47 -12.43 -13.64 1.64
C SER A 47 -11.07 -13.16 1.15
N LEU A 48 -10.72 -11.89 1.37
CA LEU A 48 -9.43 -11.30 1.03
C LEU A 48 -8.30 -12.02 1.73
N SER A 49 -8.47 -12.32 3.02
CA SER A 49 -7.47 -13.05 3.80
C SER A 49 -7.23 -14.45 3.21
N LYS A 50 -8.29 -15.15 2.79
CA LYS A 50 -8.15 -16.45 2.10
C LYS A 50 -7.44 -16.31 0.76
N SER A 51 -7.79 -15.30 -0.05
CA SER A 51 -7.12 -15.06 -1.34
C SER A 51 -5.63 -14.74 -1.19
N LEU A 52 -5.26 -13.93 -0.18
CA LEU A 52 -3.86 -13.63 0.14
C LEU A 52 -3.09 -14.88 0.56
N LEU A 53 -3.70 -15.74 1.37
CA LEU A 53 -3.08 -17.00 1.80
C LEU A 53 -2.96 -17.99 0.65
N ALA A 54 -3.94 -18.03 -0.27
CA ALA A 54 -3.87 -18.85 -1.46
C ALA A 54 -2.73 -18.41 -2.39
N LEU A 55 -2.56 -17.10 -2.62
CA LEU A 55 -1.46 -16.58 -3.45
C LEU A 55 -0.07 -16.98 -2.93
N ASN A 56 0.07 -17.33 -1.65
CA ASN A 56 1.36 -17.78 -1.11
C ASN A 56 1.90 -19.08 -1.69
N THR A 57 1.07 -19.88 -2.37
CA THR A 57 1.54 -21.07 -3.10
C THR A 57 2.25 -20.68 -4.40
N ASP A 58 1.89 -19.52 -4.96
CA ASP A 58 2.33 -19.09 -6.29
C ASP A 58 3.45 -18.04 -6.21
N ILE A 59 3.81 -17.60 -4.99
CA ILE A 59 4.88 -16.63 -4.74
C ILE A 59 6.23 -17.35 -4.72
N SER A 60 7.18 -16.86 -5.52
CA SER A 60 8.56 -17.40 -5.55
C SER A 60 9.28 -17.20 -4.21
N SER A 61 10.31 -18.01 -3.97
CA SER A 61 11.17 -17.90 -2.78
C SER A 61 11.96 -16.60 -2.70
N ASP A 62 12.02 -15.81 -3.77
CA ASP A 62 12.72 -14.52 -3.80
C ASP A 62 12.02 -13.46 -2.93
N PHE A 63 10.73 -13.66 -2.64
CA PHE A 63 10.00 -12.81 -1.73
C PHE A 63 10.26 -13.23 -0.28
N VAL A 64 10.98 -12.39 0.46
CA VAL A 64 11.44 -12.63 1.84
C VAL A 64 10.32 -13.06 2.80
N ARG A 65 9.06 -12.68 2.56
CA ARG A 65 7.92 -13.07 3.40
C ARG A 65 6.65 -13.32 2.58
N LYS A 66 5.97 -14.41 2.93
CA LYS A 66 4.62 -14.75 2.48
C LYS A 66 3.59 -13.76 3.07
N SER A 67 2.49 -13.56 2.35
CA SER A 67 1.37 -12.73 2.81
C SER A 67 0.70 -13.37 4.02
N ARG A 68 0.31 -12.55 5.00
CA ARG A 68 -0.51 -13.00 6.14
C ARG A 68 -1.97 -12.67 5.93
N SER A 69 -2.81 -13.12 6.86
CA SER A 69 -4.21 -12.74 6.92
C SER A 69 -4.36 -11.23 7.14
N LEU A 70 -5.34 -10.62 6.46
CA LEU A 70 -5.66 -9.20 6.63
C LEU A 70 -6.23 -8.91 8.04
N LEU A 71 -6.71 -9.95 8.74
CA LEU A 71 -7.12 -9.83 10.14
C LEU A 71 -5.97 -9.37 11.05
N GLU A 72 -4.73 -9.76 10.72
CA GLU A 72 -3.51 -9.44 11.47
C GLU A 72 -2.76 -8.22 10.95
N VAL A 73 -3.39 -7.38 10.11
CA VAL A 73 -2.74 -6.23 9.46
C VAL A 73 -1.98 -5.30 10.43
N GLY A 74 -2.43 -5.20 11.69
CA GLY A 74 -1.73 -4.43 12.72
C GLY A 74 -0.28 -4.90 12.98
N ARG A 75 -0.03 -6.20 12.79
CA ARG A 75 1.27 -6.88 12.99
C ARG A 75 2.09 -7.01 11.70
N TRP A 76 1.58 -6.54 10.55
CA TRP A 76 2.32 -6.60 9.29
C TRP A 76 3.56 -5.73 9.34
N LYS A 77 4.69 -6.27 8.87
CA LYS A 77 5.92 -5.50 8.69
C LYS A 77 5.87 -4.74 7.36
N ALA A 78 6.77 -3.77 7.22
CA ALA A 78 6.83 -2.94 6.02
C ALA A 78 7.03 -3.73 4.72
N VAL A 79 7.77 -4.85 4.77
CA VAL A 79 8.00 -5.71 3.60
C VAL A 79 6.70 -6.34 3.10
N GLU A 80 5.79 -6.72 3.99
CA GLU A 80 4.49 -7.30 3.62
C GLU A 80 3.55 -6.23 3.06
N LEU A 81 3.59 -5.03 3.65
CA LEU A 81 2.84 -3.87 3.15
C LEU A 81 3.36 -3.45 1.76
N ARG A 82 4.68 -3.49 1.55
CA ARG A 82 5.30 -3.26 0.23
C ARG A 82 4.84 -4.30 -0.77
N PHE A 83 4.89 -5.58 -0.40
CA PHE A 83 4.46 -6.66 -1.29
C PHE A 83 2.98 -6.51 -1.67
N PHE A 84 2.14 -6.15 -0.71
CA PHE A 84 0.73 -5.86 -0.96
C PHE A 84 0.55 -4.66 -1.89
N LEU A 85 1.24 -3.54 -1.65
CA LEU A 85 1.10 -2.33 -2.46
C LEU A 85 1.51 -2.56 -3.92
N LEU A 86 2.60 -3.30 -4.15
CA LEU A 86 3.22 -3.42 -5.47
C LEU A 86 2.72 -4.63 -6.27
N TYR A 87 2.27 -5.70 -5.62
CA TYR A 87 2.02 -6.98 -6.31
C TYR A 87 0.66 -7.60 -5.97
N SER A 88 0.41 -7.98 -4.71
CA SER A 88 -0.78 -8.77 -4.39
C SER A 88 -2.06 -7.93 -4.29
N GLY A 89 -1.96 -6.68 -3.83
CA GLY A 89 -3.07 -5.75 -3.65
C GLY A 89 -3.90 -5.51 -4.91
N PRO A 90 -3.29 -5.14 -6.06
CA PRO A 90 -4.01 -4.95 -7.32
C PRO A 90 -4.87 -6.16 -7.71
N VAL A 91 -4.38 -7.38 -7.45
CA VAL A 91 -5.09 -8.61 -7.78
C VAL A 91 -6.24 -8.88 -6.81
N VAL A 92 -5.96 -8.88 -5.49
CA VAL A 92 -6.96 -9.30 -4.50
C VAL A 92 -8.06 -8.27 -4.26
N LEU A 93 -7.79 -6.98 -4.50
CA LEU A 93 -8.74 -5.89 -4.23
C LEU A 93 -9.73 -5.63 -5.38
N LYS A 94 -9.40 -6.04 -6.61
CA LYS A 94 -10.16 -5.69 -7.83
C LYS A 94 -11.64 -6.03 -7.77
N SER A 95 -12.01 -7.13 -7.13
CA SER A 95 -13.41 -7.59 -6.99
C SER A 95 -14.02 -7.28 -5.63
N LYS A 96 -13.32 -6.56 -4.76
CA LYS A 96 -13.69 -6.37 -3.35
C LYS A 96 -13.94 -4.92 -2.99
N LEU A 97 -13.17 -3.99 -3.55
CA LEU A 97 -13.38 -2.57 -3.38
C LEU A 97 -14.37 -2.04 -4.42
N ASN A 98 -15.07 -0.95 -4.08
CA ASN A 98 -15.77 -0.17 -5.08
C ASN A 98 -14.76 0.51 -6.03
N ASN A 99 -15.25 0.95 -7.19
CA ASN A 99 -14.38 1.51 -8.24
C ASN A 99 -13.59 2.75 -7.77
N GLU A 100 -14.17 3.59 -6.93
CA GLU A 100 -13.51 4.79 -6.41
C GLU A 100 -12.31 4.42 -5.51
N CYS A 101 -12.53 3.58 -4.50
CA CYS A 101 -11.50 3.09 -3.59
C CYS A 101 -10.43 2.28 -4.34
N TYR A 102 -10.82 1.49 -5.33
CA TYR A 102 -9.87 0.71 -6.13
C TYR A 102 -9.00 1.61 -7.01
N SER A 103 -9.59 2.58 -7.73
CA SER A 103 -8.84 3.56 -8.52
C SER A 103 -7.91 4.40 -7.64
N HIS A 104 -8.37 4.80 -6.45
CA HIS A 104 -7.55 5.50 -5.47
C HIS A 104 -6.35 4.65 -5.03
N PHE A 105 -6.55 3.40 -4.67
CA PHE A 105 -5.45 2.47 -4.37
C PHE A 105 -4.49 2.30 -5.56
N MET A 106 -5.02 2.12 -6.77
CA MET A 106 -4.22 1.92 -7.97
C MET A 106 -3.35 3.14 -8.30
N SER A 107 -3.83 4.36 -8.03
CA SER A 107 -3.02 5.57 -8.21
C SER A 107 -1.75 5.53 -7.36
N LEU A 108 -1.86 5.13 -6.09
CA LEU A 108 -0.70 4.94 -5.21
C LEU A 108 0.20 3.78 -5.67
N SER A 109 -0.41 2.64 -6.01
CA SER A 109 0.33 1.44 -6.45
C SER A 109 1.18 1.73 -7.69
N ILE A 110 0.58 2.33 -8.73
CA ILE A 110 1.26 2.67 -9.98
C ILE A 110 2.33 3.74 -9.75
N ALA A 111 2.02 4.78 -8.97
CA ALA A 111 3.01 5.81 -8.63
C ALA A 111 4.25 5.20 -7.96
N MET A 112 4.05 4.28 -7.00
CA MET A 112 5.16 3.61 -6.33
C MET A 112 5.92 2.66 -7.25
N ILE A 113 5.24 1.93 -8.14
CA ILE A 113 5.91 1.08 -9.14
C ILE A 113 6.84 1.93 -10.02
N ILE A 114 6.38 3.08 -10.50
CA ILE A 114 7.18 4.00 -11.32
C ILE A 114 8.38 4.50 -10.51
N LEU A 115 8.15 5.04 -9.31
CA LEU A 115 9.20 5.69 -8.51
C LEU A 115 10.25 4.70 -7.99
N LEU A 116 9.88 3.43 -7.78
CA LEU A 116 10.80 2.38 -7.31
C LEU A 116 11.51 1.64 -8.45
N SER A 117 11.11 1.88 -9.70
CA SER A 117 11.70 1.21 -10.86
C SER A 117 12.73 2.10 -11.54
N PRO A 118 13.98 1.63 -11.72
CA PRO A 118 15.01 2.41 -12.41
C PRO A 118 14.68 2.69 -13.89
N ASN A 119 13.82 1.86 -14.49
CA ASN A 119 13.49 1.89 -15.91
C ASN A 119 12.39 2.90 -16.27
N HIS A 120 11.69 3.47 -15.29
CA HIS A 120 10.51 4.32 -15.53
C HIS A 120 10.78 5.81 -15.26
N LYS A 121 12.03 6.27 -15.35
CA LYS A 121 12.41 7.67 -15.07
C LYS A 121 11.63 8.69 -15.91
N SER A 122 11.30 8.37 -17.16
CA SER A 122 10.49 9.24 -18.03
C SER A 122 9.06 9.48 -17.51
N LEU A 123 8.55 8.58 -16.66
CA LEU A 123 7.19 8.64 -16.11
C LEU A 123 7.14 9.31 -14.72
N VAL A 124 8.24 9.85 -14.21
CA VAL A 124 8.28 10.47 -12.87
C VAL A 124 7.27 11.61 -12.73
N ASN A 125 7.07 12.43 -13.78
CA ASN A 125 6.05 13.47 -13.76
C ASN A 125 4.63 12.90 -13.70
N TYR A 126 4.40 11.76 -14.36
CA TYR A 126 3.12 11.06 -14.29
C TYR A 126 2.89 10.48 -12.88
N ALA A 127 3.91 9.87 -12.27
CA ALA A 127 3.84 9.42 -10.88
C ALA A 127 3.53 10.57 -9.91
N ARG A 128 4.10 11.77 -10.14
CA ARG A 128 3.74 12.97 -9.37
C ARG A 128 2.25 13.30 -9.48
N HIS A 129 1.70 13.35 -10.69
CA HIS A 129 0.27 13.61 -10.87
C HIS A 129 -0.62 12.56 -10.20
N LEU A 130 -0.22 11.28 -10.23
CA LEU A 130 -0.93 10.21 -9.51
C LEU A 130 -0.91 10.41 -8.00
N LEU A 131 0.21 10.87 -7.43
CA LEU A 131 0.30 11.18 -5.99
C LEU A 131 -0.50 12.42 -5.62
N ASP A 132 -0.49 13.46 -6.45
CA ASP A 132 -1.31 14.65 -6.23
C ASP A 132 -2.81 14.30 -6.26
N TYR A 133 -3.22 13.45 -7.21
CA TYR A 133 -4.57 12.90 -7.27
C TYR A 133 -4.90 12.08 -6.01
N PHE A 134 -4.00 11.18 -5.61
CA PHE A 134 -4.18 10.34 -4.43
C PHE A 134 -4.44 11.19 -3.17
N VAL A 135 -3.65 12.24 -2.95
CA VAL A 135 -3.77 13.13 -1.79
C VAL A 135 -5.05 13.95 -1.84
N LYS A 136 -5.44 14.48 -3.01
CA LYS A 136 -6.67 15.28 -3.16
C LYS A 136 -7.93 14.47 -2.87
N GLN A 137 -7.90 13.16 -3.06
CA GLN A 137 -9.03 12.26 -2.90
C GLN A 137 -9.05 11.52 -1.54
N PHE A 138 -8.01 11.66 -0.72
CA PHE A 138 -7.85 10.98 0.58
C PHE A 138 -8.64 11.66 1.68
#